data_AF-A0A1Q9EVH7-F1
#
_entry.id   AF-A0A1Q9EVH7-F1
#
_cell.length_a   1.000
_cell.length_b   1.000
_cell.length_c   1.000
_cell.angle_alpha   90.00
_cell.angle_beta   90.00
_cell.angle_gamma   90.00
#
_symmetry.space_group_name_H-M   'P 1'
#
loop_
_entity.id
_entity.type
_entity.pdbx_description
1 polymer ?
#
loop_
_entity_poly.entity_id
_entity_poly.type
_entity_poly.pdbx_seq_one_letter_code
_entity_poly.pdbx_strand_id
1 'polypeptide(L)'
;MDRGSVTEYHVHVDVSTESHVHVDDDTFLCCPIPDDAAMAGVVMTHRLERLHELSLKNFHLAIFCLIYIAVNMVCLVMNYMGQEWLGIDDRDHVFHLIEFWATFAFSCVQVYSLVYSPRSVGAIYRNPFVLKTVIFLNVASTFGSALLVTVSLETFEVLSHEVEYANEITMAFVDVVLLGVVAKQAGYNIEGAWFNLLAAVFTLVVAVLQLGIYNMLDGPHGGPGEPIAHYFEFAFESLSALISFSFCMDGKLMCDRALRMLLDTQQRQRAAVGAPCSHSRGKRGLQGA
;
A
#
# COMPACT_ATOMS: atom_id res chain seq x y z
N MET A 1 59.48 27.81 -25.30
CA MET A 1 58.65 27.36 -24.16
C MET A 1 57.29 27.97 -24.34
N ASP A 2 56.42 27.27 -25.05
CA ASP A 2 55.04 27.68 -25.33
C ASP A 2 54.17 27.49 -24.09
N ARG A 3 53.51 28.56 -23.66
CA ARG A 3 52.43 28.51 -22.67
C ARG A 3 51.11 28.50 -23.43
N GLY A 4 50.43 27.35 -23.44
CA GLY A 4 49.10 27.19 -24.00
C GLY A 4 48.07 28.01 -23.23
N SER A 5 47.30 28.81 -23.96
CA SER A 5 46.12 29.52 -23.46
C SER A 5 44.96 28.54 -23.27
N VAL A 6 44.46 28.43 -22.04
CA VAL A 6 43.25 27.68 -21.71
C VAL A 6 42.05 28.55 -22.06
N THR A 7 41.25 28.09 -23.02
CA THR A 7 39.98 28.72 -23.39
C THR A 7 38.92 28.32 -22.36
N GLU A 8 38.48 29.28 -21.56
CA GLU A 8 37.45 29.12 -20.55
C GLU A 8 36.07 29.15 -21.24
N TYR A 9 35.35 28.03 -21.21
CA TYR A 9 33.98 27.94 -21.73
C TYR A 9 33.01 28.45 -20.67
N HIS A 10 32.52 29.68 -20.85
CA HIS A 10 31.37 30.19 -20.09
C HIS A 10 30.09 29.50 -20.57
N VAL A 11 29.58 28.56 -19.77
CA VAL A 11 28.22 28.03 -19.92
C VAL A 11 27.26 29.02 -19.27
N HIS A 12 26.54 29.79 -20.09
CA HIS A 12 25.36 30.53 -19.64
C HIS A 12 24.26 29.51 -19.31
N VAL A 13 23.97 29.32 -18.04
CA VAL A 13 22.78 28.60 -17.57
C VAL A 13 21.66 29.64 -17.42
N ASP A 14 20.70 29.63 -18.33
CA ASP A 14 19.48 30.42 -18.20
C ASP A 14 18.65 29.87 -17.03
N VAL A 15 18.66 30.61 -15.92
CA VAL A 15 17.81 30.35 -14.74
C VAL A 15 16.52 31.17 -14.90
N SER A 16 15.66 30.76 -15.83
CA SER A 16 14.32 31.34 -15.94
C SER A 16 13.34 30.42 -16.66
N THR A 17 13.14 29.24 -16.08
CA THR A 17 11.88 28.49 -16.18
C THR A 17 11.83 27.62 -14.94
N GLU A 18 10.85 27.87 -14.06
CA GLU A 18 10.38 26.87 -13.09
C GLU A 18 9.77 25.71 -13.88
N SER A 19 10.62 24.91 -14.52
CA SER A 19 10.27 23.52 -14.79
C SER A 19 10.19 22.89 -13.41
N HIS A 20 8.98 22.63 -12.94
CA HIS A 20 8.75 21.60 -11.95
C HIS A 20 9.60 20.40 -12.37
N VAL A 21 10.72 20.19 -11.68
CA VAL A 21 11.46 18.95 -11.77
C VAL A 21 10.50 17.95 -11.15
N HIS A 22 9.68 17.35 -12.01
CA HIS A 22 8.97 16.13 -11.70
C HIS A 22 10.09 15.14 -11.41
N VAL A 23 10.49 15.04 -10.15
CA VAL A 23 11.33 13.95 -9.70
C VAL A 23 10.47 12.72 -9.94
N ASP A 24 10.69 12.07 -11.07
CA ASP A 24 10.05 10.81 -11.41
C ASP A 24 10.43 9.85 -10.28
N ASP A 25 9.48 9.61 -9.37
CA ASP A 25 9.54 8.57 -8.33
C ASP A 25 9.66 7.15 -8.95
N ASP A 26 9.66 7.06 -10.29
CA ASP A 26 10.08 5.92 -11.10
C ASP A 26 11.60 5.69 -11.09
N THR A 27 12.34 6.24 -10.12
CA THR A 27 13.80 6.09 -10.03
C THR A 27 14.24 4.61 -9.96
N PHE A 28 13.35 3.71 -9.54
CA PHE A 28 13.58 2.26 -9.60
C PHE A 28 13.55 1.67 -11.03
N LEU A 29 12.78 2.29 -11.94
CA LEU A 29 12.76 1.95 -13.37
C LEU A 29 13.93 2.60 -14.13
N CYS A 30 14.47 3.71 -13.64
CA CYS A 30 15.48 4.52 -14.33
C CYS A 30 16.95 4.14 -14.10
N CYS A 31 17.27 3.05 -13.39
CA CYS A 31 18.67 2.61 -13.32
C CYS A 31 19.19 2.37 -14.75
N PRO A 32 20.26 3.08 -15.19
CA PRO A 32 20.75 2.98 -16.55
C PRO A 32 21.14 1.53 -16.88
N ILE A 33 20.75 1.07 -18.06
CA ILE A 33 21.13 -0.24 -18.56
C ILE A 33 22.65 -0.18 -18.84
N PRO A 34 23.46 -1.12 -18.32
CA PRO A 34 24.88 -1.18 -18.63
C PRO A 34 25.12 -1.24 -20.14
N ASP A 35 26.17 -0.58 -20.64
CA ASP A 35 26.52 -0.60 -22.07
C ASP A 35 26.92 -1.99 -22.58
N ASP A 36 27.29 -2.89 -21.67
CA ASP A 36 27.57 -4.29 -21.98
C ASP A 36 26.25 -5.05 -22.23
N ALA A 37 26.05 -5.49 -23.48
CA ALA A 37 24.87 -6.22 -23.93
C ALA A 37 24.58 -7.50 -23.12
N ALA A 38 25.61 -8.19 -22.62
CA ALA A 38 25.42 -9.38 -21.79
C ALA A 38 24.87 -9.00 -20.41
N MET A 39 25.45 -7.98 -19.78
CA MET A 39 24.99 -7.45 -18.49
C MET A 39 23.58 -6.82 -18.61
N ALA A 40 23.30 -6.13 -19.70
CA ALA A 40 21.98 -5.59 -20.01
C ALA A 40 20.89 -6.68 -20.04
N GLY A 41 21.20 -7.83 -20.65
CA GLY A 41 20.29 -8.98 -20.70
C GLY A 41 19.95 -9.52 -19.32
N VAL A 42 20.98 -9.75 -18.48
CA VAL A 42 20.81 -10.28 -17.12
C VAL A 42 20.05 -9.31 -16.21
N VAL A 43 20.39 -8.01 -16.26
CA VAL A 43 19.68 -6.98 -15.50
C VAL A 43 18.21 -6.90 -15.92
N MET A 44 17.92 -7.02 -17.21
CA MET A 44 16.55 -7.00 -17.72
C MET A 44 15.73 -8.20 -17.23
N THR A 45 16.26 -9.43 -17.33
CA THR A 45 15.54 -10.62 -16.85
C THR A 45 15.25 -10.54 -15.37
N HIS A 46 16.21 -10.10 -14.56
CA HIS A 46 16.01 -9.92 -13.12
C HIS A 46 14.93 -8.88 -12.81
N ARG A 47 14.87 -7.77 -13.55
CA ARG A 47 13.80 -6.77 -13.40
C ARG A 47 12.43 -7.31 -13.76
N LEU A 48 12.31 -8.09 -14.85
CA LEU A 48 11.05 -8.72 -15.25
C LEU A 48 10.55 -9.67 -14.17
N GLU A 49 11.43 -10.53 -13.64
CA GLU A 49 11.10 -11.48 -12.56
C GLU A 49 10.63 -10.74 -11.30
N ARG A 50 11.35 -9.69 -10.90
CA ARG A 50 10.99 -8.90 -9.72
C ARG A 50 9.64 -8.18 -9.89
N LEU A 51 9.38 -7.56 -11.04
CA LEU A 51 8.10 -6.88 -11.30
C LEU A 51 6.94 -7.89 -11.30
N HIS A 52 7.14 -9.07 -11.88
CA HIS A 52 6.16 -10.14 -11.85
C HIS A 52 5.89 -10.62 -10.41
N GLU A 53 6.94 -10.82 -9.61
CA GLU A 53 6.78 -11.17 -8.20
C GLU A 53 5.99 -10.11 -7.43
N LEU A 54 6.38 -8.83 -7.54
CA LEU A 54 5.67 -7.73 -6.88
C LEU A 54 4.20 -7.64 -7.31
N SER A 55 3.90 -7.80 -8.60
CA SER A 55 2.52 -7.86 -9.11
C SER A 55 1.73 -8.98 -8.44
N LEU A 56 2.30 -10.19 -8.38
CA LEU A 56 1.66 -11.32 -7.72
C LEU A 56 1.45 -11.07 -6.22
N LYS A 57 2.46 -10.57 -5.50
CA LYS A 57 2.33 -10.30 -4.05
C LYS A 57 1.22 -9.30 -3.76
N ASN A 58 1.17 -8.19 -4.51
CA ASN A 58 0.11 -7.20 -4.39
C ASN A 58 -1.28 -7.80 -4.68
N PHE A 59 -1.40 -8.67 -5.68
CA PHE A 59 -2.66 -9.35 -5.97
C PHE A 59 -3.13 -10.26 -4.82
N HIS A 60 -2.22 -11.02 -4.20
CA HIS A 60 -2.57 -11.85 -3.04
C HIS A 60 -2.99 -11.00 -1.83
N LEU A 61 -2.28 -9.89 -1.57
CA LEU A 61 -2.64 -8.97 -0.48
C LEU A 61 -4.01 -8.31 -0.71
N ALA A 62 -4.34 -7.97 -1.96
CA ALA A 62 -5.68 -7.49 -2.32
C ALA A 62 -6.76 -8.55 -2.02
N ILE A 63 -6.51 -9.82 -2.32
CA ILE A 63 -7.43 -10.92 -1.97
C ILE A 63 -7.60 -11.02 -0.44
N PHE A 64 -6.53 -10.93 0.34
CA PHE A 64 -6.63 -10.94 1.80
C PHE A 64 -7.45 -9.77 2.36
N CYS A 65 -7.38 -8.59 1.74
CA CYS A 65 -8.25 -7.46 2.12
C CYS A 65 -9.74 -7.81 1.88
N LEU A 66 -10.08 -8.46 0.77
CA LEU A 66 -11.46 -8.90 0.50
C LEU A 66 -11.93 -9.99 1.46
N ILE A 67 -11.04 -10.92 1.85
CA ILE A 67 -11.33 -11.94 2.86
C ILE A 67 -11.65 -11.26 4.19
N TYR A 68 -10.86 -10.27 4.60
CA TYR A 68 -11.08 -9.56 5.85
C TYR A 68 -12.40 -8.76 5.85
N ILE A 69 -12.76 -8.10 4.74
CA ILE A 69 -14.10 -7.51 4.58
C ILE A 69 -15.20 -8.57 4.77
N ALA A 70 -15.02 -9.76 4.18
CA ALA A 70 -15.99 -10.84 4.34
C ALA A 70 -16.09 -11.32 5.81
N VAL A 71 -14.98 -11.37 6.55
CA VAL A 71 -14.98 -11.66 7.98
C VAL A 71 -15.75 -10.59 8.76
N ASN A 72 -15.50 -9.31 8.49
CA ASN A 72 -16.22 -8.21 9.16
C ASN A 72 -17.72 -8.21 8.85
N MET A 73 -18.11 -8.61 7.63
CA MET A 73 -19.53 -8.83 7.31
C MET A 73 -20.13 -10.00 8.10
N VAL A 74 -19.38 -11.08 8.34
CA VAL A 74 -19.82 -12.20 9.18
C VAL A 74 -19.95 -11.74 10.64
N CYS A 75 -18.97 -11.01 11.18
CA CYS A 75 -19.03 -10.46 12.53
C CYS A 75 -20.20 -9.48 12.69
N LEU A 76 -20.48 -8.63 11.69
CA LEU A 76 -21.63 -7.74 11.71
C LEU A 76 -22.96 -8.49 11.74
N VAL A 77 -23.10 -9.55 10.93
CA VAL A 77 -24.29 -10.41 10.95
C VAL A 77 -24.41 -11.12 12.29
N MET A 78 -23.31 -11.66 12.83
CA MET A 78 -23.30 -12.27 14.16
C MET A 78 -23.79 -11.24 15.19
N ASN A 79 -23.17 -10.06 15.27
CA ASN A 79 -23.54 -8.97 16.17
C ASN A 79 -25.04 -8.62 16.08
N TYR A 80 -25.60 -8.53 14.87
CA TYR A 80 -27.02 -8.24 14.65
C TYR A 80 -27.97 -9.33 15.17
N MET A 81 -27.60 -10.61 15.03
CA MET A 81 -28.48 -11.72 15.37
C MET A 81 -28.62 -11.95 16.88
N GLY A 82 -27.79 -11.29 17.71
CA GLY A 82 -27.80 -11.45 19.15
C GLY A 82 -27.49 -12.89 19.60
N GLN A 83 -27.69 -13.18 20.89
CA GLN A 83 -27.29 -14.46 21.50
C GLN A 83 -28.25 -15.63 21.20
N GLU A 84 -29.48 -15.38 20.75
CA GLU A 84 -30.54 -16.41 20.71
C GLU A 84 -30.51 -17.33 19.47
N TRP A 85 -29.80 -16.97 18.39
CA TRP A 85 -30.07 -17.59 17.08
C TRP A 85 -29.41 -18.95 16.81
N LEU A 86 -28.26 -19.25 17.44
CA LEU A 86 -27.43 -20.42 17.03
C LEU A 86 -27.42 -21.59 18.01
N GLY A 87 -27.88 -21.44 19.25
CA GLY A 87 -27.82 -22.50 20.26
C GLY A 87 -26.41 -23.04 20.52
N ILE A 88 -25.38 -22.23 20.26
CA ILE A 88 -23.97 -22.55 20.50
C ILE A 88 -23.58 -21.92 21.84
N ASP A 89 -23.26 -22.76 22.82
CA ASP A 89 -22.96 -22.36 24.20
C ASP A 89 -21.68 -21.50 24.35
N ASP A 90 -20.87 -21.36 23.29
CA ASP A 90 -19.58 -20.64 23.30
C ASP A 90 -19.45 -19.64 22.12
N ARG A 91 -20.58 -19.13 21.62
CA ARG A 91 -20.62 -18.21 20.47
C ARG A 91 -19.80 -16.94 20.73
N ASP A 92 -19.89 -16.41 21.93
CA ASP A 92 -19.25 -15.15 22.31
C ASP A 92 -17.73 -15.25 22.24
N HIS A 93 -17.18 -16.35 22.72
CA HIS A 93 -15.76 -16.64 22.62
C HIS A 93 -15.30 -16.81 21.17
N VAL A 94 -16.06 -17.53 20.36
CA VAL A 94 -15.75 -17.72 18.94
C VAL A 94 -15.82 -16.40 18.16
N PHE A 95 -16.81 -15.55 18.46
CA PHE A 95 -16.98 -14.23 17.85
C PHE A 95 -15.74 -13.36 18.09
N HIS A 96 -15.39 -13.13 19.35
CA HIS A 96 -14.24 -12.30 19.71
C HIS A 96 -12.92 -12.92 19.22
N LEU A 97 -12.75 -14.25 19.27
CA LEU A 97 -11.56 -14.88 18.70
C LEU A 97 -11.43 -14.62 17.19
N ILE A 98 -12.53 -14.68 16.43
CA ILE A 98 -12.49 -14.41 14.99
C ILE A 98 -12.15 -12.94 14.74
N GLU A 99 -12.82 -12.03 15.45
CA GLU A 99 -12.62 -10.58 15.39
C GLU A 99 -11.16 -10.20 15.65
N PHE A 100 -10.65 -10.43 16.87
CA PHE A 100 -9.30 -9.98 17.24
C PHE A 100 -8.18 -10.61 16.37
N TRP A 101 -8.30 -11.90 16.03
CA TRP A 101 -7.31 -12.55 15.16
C TRP A 101 -7.40 -12.08 13.71
N ALA A 102 -8.59 -11.76 13.21
CA ALA A 102 -8.76 -11.19 11.89
C ALA A 102 -8.13 -9.78 11.82
N THR A 103 -8.34 -8.94 12.84
CA THR A 103 -7.77 -7.60 12.94
C THR A 103 -6.23 -7.62 13.04
N PHE A 104 -5.67 -8.59 13.77
CA PHE A 104 -4.22 -8.85 13.76
C PHE A 104 -3.71 -9.30 12.38
N ALA A 105 -4.40 -10.25 11.74
CA ALA A 105 -4.01 -10.73 10.42
C ALA A 105 -4.07 -9.60 9.37
N PHE A 106 -5.08 -8.74 9.44
CA PHE A 106 -5.19 -7.56 8.59
C PHE A 106 -4.09 -6.52 8.84
N SER A 107 -3.72 -6.29 10.10
CA SER A 107 -2.55 -5.44 10.41
C SER A 107 -1.26 -5.97 9.78
N CYS A 108 -1.09 -7.29 9.69
CA CYS A 108 0.02 -7.88 8.95
C CYS A 108 -0.09 -7.62 7.43
N VAL A 109 -1.29 -7.70 6.85
CA VAL A 109 -1.52 -7.35 5.43
C VAL A 109 -1.11 -5.90 5.14
N GLN A 110 -1.41 -4.96 6.03
CA GLN A 110 -0.99 -3.56 5.90
C GLN A 110 0.55 -3.39 5.92
N VAL A 111 1.26 -4.16 6.77
CA VAL A 111 2.74 -4.17 6.74
C VAL A 111 3.24 -4.66 5.38
N TYR A 112 2.72 -5.81 4.93
CA TYR A 112 3.19 -6.44 3.70
C TYR A 112 2.84 -5.62 2.45
N SER A 113 1.72 -4.89 2.46
CA SER A 113 1.36 -4.00 1.35
C SER A 113 2.39 -2.88 1.16
N LEU A 114 2.91 -2.32 2.25
CA LEU A 114 4.00 -1.34 2.18
C LEU A 114 5.34 -1.97 1.79
N VAL A 115 5.67 -3.14 2.31
CA VAL A 115 6.93 -3.85 1.99
C VAL A 115 6.99 -4.24 0.52
N TYR A 116 5.88 -4.74 -0.03
CA TYR A 116 5.76 -5.14 -1.43
C TYR A 116 5.23 -4.03 -2.34
N SER A 117 5.16 -2.79 -1.85
CA SER A 117 4.83 -1.66 -2.71
C SER A 117 5.94 -1.49 -3.76
N PRO A 118 5.62 -1.24 -5.04
CA PRO A 118 6.63 -0.90 -6.04
C PRO A 118 7.30 0.46 -5.75
N ARG A 119 6.77 1.24 -4.79
CA ARG A 119 7.29 2.54 -4.38
C ARG A 119 8.21 2.41 -3.18
N SER A 120 9.18 3.32 -3.10
CA SER A 120 9.93 3.49 -1.87
C SER A 120 9.03 4.07 -0.77
N VAL A 121 9.24 3.66 0.48
CA VAL A 121 8.48 4.20 1.63
C VAL A 121 8.65 5.71 1.76
N GLY A 122 9.79 6.26 1.35
CA GLY A 122 10.03 7.71 1.33
C GLY A 122 9.19 8.47 0.30
N ALA A 123 8.85 7.82 -0.83
CA ALA A 123 7.91 8.37 -1.82
C ALA A 123 6.45 8.28 -1.35
N ILE A 124 6.13 7.31 -0.48
CA ILE A 124 4.80 7.16 0.13
C ILE A 124 4.58 8.21 1.21
N TYR A 125 5.56 8.42 2.09
CA TYR A 125 5.42 9.34 3.21
C TYR A 125 6.74 10.03 3.56
N ARG A 126 6.67 11.36 3.76
CA ARG A 126 7.85 12.21 3.99
C ARG A 126 8.71 11.77 5.19
N ASN A 127 8.08 11.20 6.22
CA ASN A 127 8.79 10.67 7.39
C ASN A 127 8.59 9.15 7.51
N PRO A 128 9.38 8.34 6.78
CA PRO A 128 9.20 6.89 6.73
C PRO A 128 9.41 6.22 8.10
N PHE A 129 10.13 6.86 9.02
CA PHE A 129 10.31 6.35 10.38
C PHE A 129 8.98 6.36 11.15
N VAL A 130 8.25 7.48 11.11
CA VAL A 130 6.94 7.62 11.78
C VAL A 130 5.95 6.57 11.25
N LEU A 131 5.84 6.41 9.92
CA LEU A 131 4.94 5.41 9.34
C LEU A 131 5.28 3.98 9.79
N LYS A 132 6.57 3.64 9.82
CA LYS A 132 7.04 2.32 10.31
C LYS A 132 6.71 2.12 11.79
N THR A 133 6.93 3.14 12.62
CA THR A 133 6.61 3.06 14.06
C THR A 133 5.11 2.87 14.27
N VAL A 134 4.26 3.63 13.58
CA VAL A 134 2.80 3.52 13.71
C VAL A 134 2.33 2.12 13.31
N ILE A 135 2.82 1.59 12.18
CA ILE A 135 2.43 0.24 11.73
C ILE A 135 2.93 -0.85 12.68
N PHE A 136 4.13 -0.69 13.24
CA PHE A 136 4.62 -1.61 14.27
C PHE A 136 3.71 -1.59 15.50
N LEU A 137 3.25 -0.42 15.93
CA LEU A 137 2.29 -0.29 17.03
C LEU A 137 0.96 -0.96 16.69
N ASN A 138 0.47 -0.85 15.45
CA ASN A 138 -0.75 -1.56 15.02
C ASN A 138 -0.62 -3.07 15.15
N VAL A 139 0.46 -3.64 14.62
CA VAL A 139 0.70 -5.09 14.71
C VAL A 139 0.86 -5.54 16.16
N ALA A 140 1.63 -4.80 16.96
CA ALA A 140 1.90 -5.18 18.35
C ALA A 140 0.65 -5.09 19.25
N SER A 141 -0.17 -4.05 19.09
CA SER A 141 -1.40 -3.86 19.87
C SER A 141 -2.45 -4.90 19.52
N THR A 142 -2.77 -5.07 18.23
CA THR A 142 -3.73 -6.08 17.75
C THR A 142 -3.31 -7.51 18.12
N PHE A 143 -2.01 -7.83 18.01
CA PHE A 143 -1.50 -9.12 18.47
C PHE A 143 -1.65 -9.29 19.99
N GLY A 144 -1.35 -8.23 20.76
CA GLY A 144 -1.55 -8.20 22.21
C GLY A 144 -3.00 -8.51 22.58
N SER A 145 -3.96 -7.79 22.00
CA SER A 145 -5.40 -8.00 22.24
C SER A 145 -5.84 -9.42 21.87
N ALA A 146 -5.42 -9.93 20.70
CA ALA A 146 -5.72 -11.29 20.27
C ALA A 146 -5.18 -12.36 21.23
N LEU A 147 -3.96 -12.18 21.77
CA LEU A 147 -3.41 -13.08 22.78
C LEU A 147 -4.18 -12.99 24.11
N LEU A 148 -4.53 -11.78 24.56
CA LEU A 148 -5.27 -11.57 25.81
C LEU A 148 -6.64 -12.29 25.77
N VAL A 149 -7.39 -12.12 24.68
CA VAL A 149 -8.69 -12.80 24.49
C VAL A 149 -8.53 -14.32 24.37
N THR A 150 -7.45 -14.79 23.73
CA THR A 150 -7.14 -16.22 23.67
C THR A 150 -6.86 -16.82 25.06
N VAL A 151 -6.26 -16.05 25.98
CA VAL A 151 -5.95 -16.52 27.34
C VAL A 151 -7.20 -16.55 28.22
N SER A 152 -7.97 -15.45 28.24
CA SER A 152 -9.21 -15.36 29.00
C SER A 152 -10.03 -14.19 28.50
N LEU A 153 -11.08 -14.49 27.73
CA LEU A 153 -12.04 -13.47 27.29
C LEU A 153 -12.66 -12.76 28.51
N GLU A 154 -13.26 -13.51 29.45
CA GLU A 154 -13.91 -12.94 30.65
C GLU A 154 -13.03 -11.96 31.44
N THR A 155 -11.72 -12.18 31.50
CA THR A 155 -10.81 -11.30 32.25
C THR A 155 -10.36 -10.09 31.43
N PHE A 156 -10.15 -10.26 30.13
CA PHE A 156 -9.44 -9.28 29.31
C PHE A 156 -10.27 -8.63 28.20
N GLU A 157 -11.54 -9.00 28.04
CA GLU A 157 -12.44 -8.44 27.02
C GLU A 157 -12.41 -6.91 26.98
N VAL A 158 -12.66 -6.26 28.13
CA VAL A 158 -12.68 -4.80 28.25
C VAL A 158 -11.35 -4.18 27.83
N LEU A 159 -10.24 -4.70 28.37
CA LEU A 159 -8.92 -4.19 28.07
C LEU A 159 -8.55 -4.38 26.59
N SER A 160 -8.92 -5.51 26.00
CA SER A 160 -8.63 -5.83 24.60
C SER A 160 -9.38 -4.90 23.65
N HIS A 161 -10.68 -4.65 23.90
CA HIS A 161 -11.46 -3.69 23.13
C HIS A 161 -10.96 -2.25 23.29
N GLU A 162 -10.61 -1.82 24.52
CA GLU A 162 -10.03 -0.49 24.73
C GLU A 162 -8.72 -0.29 23.94
N VAL A 163 -7.86 -1.32 23.91
CA VAL A 163 -6.62 -1.31 23.12
C VAL A 163 -6.91 -1.29 21.62
N GLU A 164 -7.89 -2.04 21.15
CA GLU A 164 -8.30 -2.10 19.75
C GLU A 164 -8.90 -0.78 19.26
N TYR A 165 -9.85 -0.19 19.99
CA TYR A 165 -10.42 1.12 19.67
C TYR A 165 -9.37 2.24 19.71
N ALA A 166 -8.41 2.18 20.64
CA ALA A 166 -7.28 3.09 20.63
C ALA A 166 -6.39 2.89 19.38
N ASN A 167 -6.21 1.64 18.96
CA ASN A 167 -5.42 1.29 17.78
C ASN A 167 -6.08 1.70 16.45
N GLU A 168 -7.41 1.83 16.39
CA GLU A 168 -8.09 2.36 15.20
C GLU A 168 -7.64 3.78 14.85
N ILE A 169 -7.20 4.58 15.83
CA ILE A 169 -6.62 5.93 15.59
C ILE A 169 -5.33 5.81 14.77
N THR A 170 -4.49 4.83 15.09
CA THR A 170 -3.23 4.59 14.39
C THR A 170 -3.44 3.86 13.05
N MET A 171 -4.42 2.96 12.96
CA MET A 171 -4.87 2.38 11.69
C MET A 171 -5.38 3.44 10.71
N ALA A 172 -6.21 4.34 11.20
CA ALA A 172 -6.72 5.46 10.42
C ALA A 172 -5.62 6.37 9.86
N PHE A 173 -4.58 6.65 10.66
CA PHE A 173 -3.43 7.40 10.18
C PHE A 173 -2.78 6.71 8.97
N VAL A 174 -2.63 5.38 9.03
CA VAL A 174 -2.11 4.59 7.91
C VAL A 174 -3.04 4.69 6.70
N ASP A 175 -4.35 4.59 6.91
CA ASP A 175 -5.35 4.71 5.83
C ASP A 175 -5.30 6.05 5.12
N VAL A 176 -5.13 7.15 5.86
CA VAL A 176 -4.96 8.49 5.26
C VAL A 176 -3.72 8.53 4.36
N VAL A 177 -2.60 7.95 4.80
CA VAL A 177 -1.38 7.87 4.01
C VAL A 177 -1.60 7.03 2.74
N LEU A 178 -2.20 5.84 2.86
CA LEU A 178 -2.46 4.95 1.73
C LEU A 178 -3.46 5.58 0.74
N LEU A 179 -4.54 6.17 1.24
CA LEU A 179 -5.55 6.85 0.44
C LEU A 179 -4.97 8.05 -0.30
N GLY A 180 -4.08 8.81 0.34
CA GLY A 180 -3.34 9.90 -0.31
C GLY A 180 -2.51 9.40 -1.50
N VAL A 181 -1.84 8.25 -1.36
CA VAL A 181 -1.07 7.63 -2.45
C VAL A 181 -1.97 7.15 -3.59
N VAL A 182 -3.10 6.51 -3.29
CA VAL A 182 -4.07 6.06 -4.31
C VAL A 182 -4.66 7.26 -5.04
N ALA A 183 -5.06 8.29 -4.30
CA ALA A 183 -5.66 9.48 -4.88
C ALA A 183 -4.71 10.25 -5.81
N LYS A 184 -3.44 10.40 -5.41
CA LYS A 184 -2.41 11.04 -6.23
C LYS A 184 -2.25 10.32 -7.57
N GLN A 185 -2.30 8.98 -7.57
CA GLN A 185 -2.21 8.19 -8.81
C GLN A 185 -3.42 8.33 -9.72
N ALA A 186 -4.60 8.49 -9.14
CA ALA A 186 -5.82 8.74 -9.89
C ALA A 186 -5.88 10.17 -10.47
N GLY A 187 -4.83 10.99 -10.27
CA GLY A 187 -4.75 12.36 -10.78
C GLY A 187 -5.53 13.36 -9.95
N TYR A 188 -6.02 12.96 -8.76
CA TYR A 188 -6.62 13.91 -7.84
C TYR A 188 -5.50 14.68 -7.14
N ASN A 189 -5.55 16.01 -7.27
CA ASN A 189 -4.68 16.88 -6.49
C ASN A 189 -5.22 16.99 -5.06
N ILE A 190 -5.01 15.92 -4.29
CA ILE A 190 -5.34 15.89 -2.85
C ILE A 190 -4.12 16.35 -2.03
N GLU A 191 -3.20 17.08 -2.64
CA GLU A 191 -2.10 17.72 -1.94
C GLU A 191 -2.65 18.94 -1.18
N GLY A 192 -3.32 18.64 -0.07
CA GLY A 192 -3.83 19.64 0.84
C GLY A 192 -3.72 19.10 2.24
N ALA A 193 -3.01 19.83 3.10
CA ALA A 193 -3.01 19.59 4.55
C ALA A 193 -4.45 19.46 5.08
N TRP A 194 -5.42 20.10 4.40
CA TRP A 194 -6.84 20.05 4.73
C TRP A 194 -7.51 18.68 4.52
N PHE A 195 -7.24 17.97 3.43
CA PHE A 195 -7.84 16.64 3.24
C PHE A 195 -7.29 15.64 4.25
N ASN A 196 -5.96 15.63 4.43
CA ASN A 196 -5.31 14.78 5.42
C ASN A 196 -5.81 15.11 6.84
N LEU A 197 -6.00 16.40 7.14
CA LEU A 197 -6.58 16.84 8.41
C LEU A 197 -8.02 16.37 8.56
N LEU A 198 -8.87 16.55 7.55
CA LEU A 198 -10.28 16.13 7.61
C LEU A 198 -10.42 14.63 7.79
N ALA A 199 -9.62 13.85 7.05
CA ALA A 199 -9.62 12.40 7.19
C ALA A 199 -9.12 11.97 8.58
N ALA A 200 -8.03 12.55 9.07
CA ALA A 200 -7.51 12.26 10.42
C ALA A 200 -8.48 12.68 11.54
N VAL A 201 -9.16 13.82 11.39
CA VAL A 201 -10.19 14.27 12.35
C VAL A 201 -11.40 13.36 12.30
N PHE A 202 -11.86 12.98 11.12
CA PHE A 202 -12.99 12.06 10.96
C PHE A 202 -12.72 10.73 11.67
N THR A 203 -11.56 10.14 11.45
CA THR A 203 -11.21 8.86 12.07
C THR A 203 -10.97 8.97 13.58
N LEU A 204 -10.37 10.07 14.05
CA LEU A 204 -10.25 10.33 15.49
C LEU A 204 -11.63 10.45 16.14
N VAL A 205 -12.58 11.11 15.48
CA VAL A 205 -13.96 11.23 15.97
C VAL A 205 -14.63 9.86 16.03
N VAL A 206 -14.45 9.01 15.02
CA VAL A 206 -15.00 7.64 15.00
C VAL A 206 -14.45 6.82 16.19
N ALA A 207 -13.14 6.78 16.39
CA ALA A 207 -12.52 6.07 17.51
C ALA A 207 -12.95 6.60 18.89
N VAL A 208 -13.05 7.93 19.06
CA VAL A 208 -13.55 8.55 20.30
C VAL A 208 -15.02 8.20 20.54
N LEU A 209 -15.83 8.17 19.48
CA LEU A 209 -17.23 7.76 19.57
C LEU A 209 -17.36 6.29 19.96
N GLN A 210 -16.57 5.39 19.37
CA GLN A 210 -16.55 3.96 19.75
C GLN A 210 -16.16 3.78 21.21
N LEU A 211 -15.05 4.38 21.64
CA LEU A 211 -14.59 4.31 23.02
C LEU A 211 -15.64 4.88 24.00
N GLY A 212 -16.29 5.99 23.63
CA GLY A 212 -17.35 6.61 24.42
C GLY A 212 -18.62 5.75 24.49
N ILE A 213 -19.07 5.19 23.37
CA ILE A 213 -20.23 4.29 23.30
C ILE A 213 -19.99 3.05 24.15
N TYR A 214 -18.82 2.41 24.00
CA TYR A 214 -18.45 1.21 24.74
C TYR A 214 -18.45 1.45 26.26
N ASN A 215 -17.76 2.51 26.71
CA ASN A 215 -17.60 2.79 28.14
C ASN A 215 -18.81 3.44 28.81
N MET A 216 -19.62 4.23 28.08
CA MET A 216 -20.71 5.00 28.70
C MET A 216 -22.08 4.33 28.60
N LEU A 217 -22.27 3.34 27.72
CA LEU A 217 -23.54 2.64 27.53
C LEU A 217 -23.51 1.20 28.06
N ASP A 218 -22.79 1.02 29.17
CA ASP A 218 -22.75 -0.24 29.95
C ASP A 218 -22.22 -1.44 29.14
N GLY A 219 -21.33 -1.19 28.17
CA GLY A 219 -20.77 -2.20 27.27
C GLY A 219 -20.19 -3.41 28.00
N PRO A 220 -19.26 -3.23 28.95
CA PRO A 220 -18.63 -4.31 29.73
C PRO A 220 -19.57 -5.19 30.59
N HIS A 221 -20.84 -4.78 30.73
CA HIS A 221 -21.79 -5.38 31.67
C HIS A 221 -23.06 -5.87 30.97
N GLY A 222 -23.00 -6.09 29.65
CA GLY A 222 -24.12 -6.59 28.86
C GLY A 222 -25.12 -5.52 28.43
N GLY A 223 -24.71 -4.25 28.46
CA GLY A 223 -25.48 -3.13 27.93
C GLY A 223 -25.43 -3.02 26.41
N PRO A 224 -26.21 -2.11 25.81
CA PRO A 224 -26.24 -1.93 24.35
C PRO A 224 -24.96 -1.32 23.78
N GLY A 225 -24.03 -0.84 24.62
CA GLY A 225 -22.81 -0.16 24.20
C GLY A 225 -21.90 -1.00 23.31
N GLU A 226 -21.63 -2.24 23.71
CA GLU A 226 -20.75 -3.16 22.96
C GLU A 226 -21.30 -3.47 21.56
N PRO A 227 -22.56 -3.94 21.39
CA PRO A 227 -23.10 -4.17 20.05
C PRO A 227 -23.10 -2.92 19.15
N ILE A 228 -23.33 -1.74 19.73
CA ILE A 228 -23.29 -0.48 18.96
C ILE A 228 -21.85 -0.16 18.53
N ALA A 229 -20.87 -0.31 19.43
CA ALA A 229 -19.45 -0.10 19.12
C ALA A 229 -18.99 -1.03 17.99
N HIS A 230 -19.34 -2.31 18.04
CA HIS A 230 -19.04 -3.29 16.98
C HIS A 230 -19.57 -2.87 15.59
N TYR A 231 -20.74 -2.22 15.49
CA TYR A 231 -21.20 -1.74 14.17
C TYR A 231 -20.30 -0.66 13.59
N PHE A 232 -19.81 0.25 14.43
CA PHE A 232 -18.89 1.30 13.99
C PHE A 232 -17.52 0.72 13.62
N GLU A 233 -17.03 -0.21 14.42
CA GLU A 233 -15.78 -0.94 14.20
C GLU A 233 -15.79 -1.70 12.89
N PHE A 234 -16.72 -2.63 12.69
CA PHE A 234 -16.74 -3.44 11.46
C PHE A 234 -16.93 -2.58 10.20
N ALA A 235 -17.65 -1.46 10.30
CA ALA A 235 -17.77 -0.50 9.21
C ALA A 235 -16.44 0.23 8.94
N PHE A 236 -15.76 0.70 9.99
CA PHE A 236 -14.47 1.37 9.90
C PHE A 236 -13.39 0.44 9.33
N GLU A 237 -13.26 -0.76 9.88
CA GLU A 237 -12.29 -1.75 9.43
C GLU A 237 -12.56 -2.23 7.99
N SER A 238 -13.83 -2.39 7.61
CA SER A 238 -14.19 -2.70 6.22
C SER A 238 -13.75 -1.58 5.26
N LEU A 239 -13.86 -0.32 5.68
CA LEU A 239 -13.38 0.81 4.89
C LEU A 239 -11.84 0.82 4.81
N SER A 240 -11.15 0.56 5.93
CA SER A 240 -9.68 0.41 5.97
C SER A 240 -9.21 -0.69 5.01
N ALA A 241 -9.90 -1.83 5.00
CA ALA A 241 -9.65 -2.93 4.10
C ALA A 241 -9.86 -2.57 2.63
N LEU A 242 -10.88 -1.76 2.30
CA LEU A 242 -11.10 -1.26 0.94
C LEU A 242 -9.98 -0.29 0.48
N ILE A 243 -9.47 0.55 1.38
CA ILE A 243 -8.34 1.44 1.09
C ILE A 243 -7.08 0.61 0.83
N SER A 244 -6.79 -0.36 1.70
CA SER A 244 -5.66 -1.29 1.53
C SER A 244 -5.77 -2.14 0.27
N PHE A 245 -6.97 -2.61 -0.07
CA PHE A 245 -7.27 -3.29 -1.32
C PHE A 245 -6.93 -2.42 -2.54
N SER A 246 -7.41 -1.18 -2.53
CA SER A 246 -7.18 -0.22 -3.62
C SER A 246 -5.70 0.07 -3.80
N PHE A 247 -4.98 0.27 -2.70
CA PHE A 247 -3.53 0.46 -2.70
C PHE A 247 -2.77 -0.74 -3.29
N CYS A 248 -3.14 -1.97 -2.90
CA CYS A 248 -2.54 -3.19 -3.44
C CYS A 248 -2.84 -3.34 -4.94
N MET A 249 -4.08 -3.09 -5.36
CA MET A 249 -4.47 -3.18 -6.78
C MET A 249 -3.73 -2.16 -7.65
N ASP A 250 -3.55 -0.93 -7.16
CA ASP A 250 -2.70 0.07 -7.82
C ASP A 250 -1.26 -0.43 -7.98
N GLY A 251 -0.67 -0.96 -6.89
CA GLY A 251 0.67 -1.54 -6.92
C GLY A 251 0.81 -2.67 -7.95
N LYS A 252 -0.20 -3.54 -8.04
CA LYS A 252 -0.28 -4.59 -9.06
C LYS A 252 -0.30 -4.00 -10.47
N LEU A 253 -1.22 -3.07 -10.74
CA LEU A 253 -1.41 -2.50 -12.07
C LEU A 253 -0.17 -1.74 -12.56
N MET A 254 0.53 -1.05 -11.66
CA MET A 254 1.81 -0.42 -11.97
C MET A 254 2.86 -1.44 -12.40
N CYS A 255 3.03 -2.53 -11.64
CA CYS A 255 3.98 -3.58 -11.97
C CYS A 255 3.66 -4.21 -13.34
N ASP A 256 2.37 -4.47 -13.62
CA ASP A 256 1.93 -5.03 -14.90
C ASP A 256 2.20 -4.08 -16.09
N ARG A 257 1.99 -2.77 -15.92
CA ARG A 257 2.31 -1.77 -16.95
C ARG A 257 3.82 -1.70 -17.19
N ALA A 258 4.62 -1.65 -16.14
CA ALA A 258 6.07 -1.66 -16.24
C ALA A 258 6.60 -2.93 -16.93
N LEU A 259 6.04 -4.09 -16.58
CA LEU A 259 6.38 -5.37 -17.20
C LEU A 259 6.12 -5.35 -18.72
N ARG A 260 4.95 -4.86 -19.15
CA ARG A 260 4.61 -4.74 -20.58
C ARG A 260 5.58 -3.82 -21.33
N MET A 261 5.91 -2.66 -20.76
CA MET A 261 6.84 -1.72 -21.38
C MET A 261 8.24 -2.31 -21.58
N LEU A 262 8.73 -3.08 -20.62
CA LEU A 262 10.05 -3.74 -20.72
C LEU A 262 10.05 -4.86 -21.77
N LEU A 263 8.98 -5.66 -21.84
CA LEU A 263 8.83 -6.71 -22.85
C LEU A 263 8.77 -6.12 -24.27
N ASP A 264 8.00 -5.06 -24.48
CA ASP A 264 7.92 -4.37 -25.77
C ASP A 264 9.28 -3.79 -26.19
N THR A 265 10.01 -3.21 -25.23
CA THR A 265 11.37 -2.68 -25.46
C THR A 265 12.32 -3.80 -25.87
N GLN A 266 12.28 -4.94 -25.18
CA GLN A 266 13.10 -6.11 -25.49
C GLN A 266 12.76 -6.67 -26.88
N GLN A 267 11.48 -6.71 -27.26
CA GLN A 267 11.06 -7.16 -28.58
C GLN A 267 11.55 -6.22 -29.69
N ARG A 268 11.49 -4.90 -29.49
CA ARG A 268 12.03 -3.91 -30.43
C ARG A 268 13.54 -4.03 -30.60
N GLN A 269 14.28 -4.22 -29.50
CA GLN A 269 15.73 -4.43 -29.56
C GLN A 269 16.09 -5.71 -30.34
N ARG A 270 15.36 -6.81 -30.12
CA ARG A 270 15.55 -8.06 -30.89
C ARG A 270 15.25 -7.87 -32.37
N ALA A 271 14.18 -7.14 -32.71
CA ALA A 271 13.83 -6.84 -34.10
C ALA A 271 14.89 -5.97 -34.79
N ALA A 272 15.50 -5.02 -34.06
CA ALA A 272 16.58 -4.17 -34.59
C ALA A 272 17.87 -4.96 -34.87
N VAL A 273 18.22 -5.94 -34.03
CA VAL A 273 19.40 -6.81 -34.24
C VAL A 273 19.17 -7.83 -35.36
N GLY A 274 17.94 -8.33 -35.50
CA GLY A 274 17.57 -9.30 -36.54
C GLY A 274 17.25 -8.68 -37.90
N ALA A 275 17.11 -7.36 -38.01
CA ALA A 275 16.88 -6.69 -39.28
C ALA A 275 18.11 -6.92 -40.19
N PRO A 276 17.95 -7.55 -41.36
CA PRO A 276 19.08 -7.74 -42.27
C PRO A 276 19.65 -6.37 -42.59
N CYS A 277 20.94 -6.15 -42.31
CA CYS A 277 21.69 -5.02 -42.82
C CYS A 277 21.45 -5.03 -44.33
N SER A 278 20.54 -4.16 -44.79
CA SER A 278 20.39 -3.90 -46.20
C SER A 278 21.66 -3.17 -46.60
N HIS A 279 22.70 -3.96 -46.87
CA HIS A 279 23.84 -3.53 -47.64
C HIS A 279 23.22 -3.05 -48.93
N SER A 280 23.02 -1.73 -49.01
CA SER A 280 22.81 -1.00 -50.23
C SER A 280 24.03 -1.33 -51.07
N ARG A 281 23.93 -2.42 -51.82
CA ARG A 281 24.94 -2.87 -52.76
C ARG A 281 24.97 -1.75 -53.78
N GLY A 282 25.87 -0.80 -53.54
CA GLY A 282 26.01 0.40 -54.34
C GLY A 282 26.12 -0.05 -55.77
N LYS A 283 25.06 0.21 -56.54
CA LYS A 283 25.18 0.31 -57.99
C LYS A 283 26.13 1.48 -58.21
N ARG A 284 27.43 1.19 -58.19
CA ARG A 284 28.45 2.01 -58.84
C ARG A 284 28.01 2.05 -60.30
N GLY A 285 27.24 3.08 -60.62
CA GLY A 285 26.96 3.43 -61.99
C GLY A 285 28.31 3.63 -62.66
N LEU A 286 28.63 2.73 -63.59
CA LEU A 286 29.46 3.11 -64.72
C LEU A 286 28.75 4.29 -65.39
N GLN A 287 29.20 5.51 -65.11
CA GLN A 287 29.12 6.57 -66.10
C GLN A 287 30.26 6.30 -67.07
N GLY A 288 29.90 5.68 -68.19
CA GLY A 288 30.77 5.58 -69.35
C GLY A 288 30.64 6.84 -70.22
N ALA A 289 31.77 7.11 -70.89
CA ALA A 289 31.98 7.89 -72.11
C ALA A 289 31.70 9.41 -72.08
#